data_AF-F6T7J1-F1
#
_entry.id   AF-F6T7J1-F1
#
_cell.length_a   1.000
_cell.length_b   1.000
_cell.length_c   1.000
_cell.angle_alpha   90.00
_cell.angle_beta   90.00
_cell.angle_gamma   90.00
#
_symmetry.space_group_name_H-M   'P 1'
#
loop_
_entity.id
_entity.type
_entity.pdbx_description
1 polymer ?
#
loop_
_entity_poly.entity_id
_entity_poly.type
_entity_poly.pdbx_seq_one_letter_code
_entity_poly.pdbx_strand_id
1 'polypeptide(L)'
;MAGSALWFFLLLAAALAGRATALWPWPQYIQTSDLRYPIFPHNFQFQYHVSSAAQPGCSVLDEAFQRYRDLLFGSDFWHRPDPAEKQHTLEINSLVIHVATPGCDQLPSLESAENYTLTINDEQNFLFSETVWGALRGLETFSQLVWRSPEGTFFINKTEIEDFPRFPHRGLLLDTSRHYLPLSSILNTLDVMAYSKFNVFHWHMVDDPSFPYESFTFPELTRKGSYNPATHIYTAQDVKEVIEYARLRGIRVLVEFDTPGHTQSWGPGAPGLLTPCYSGSQPSGTFGPVNPILNSTYEFMSTFFLEVSSVFPDFYLHLGGDEVDFSCWKSNPDIQDFMKKKGFGNDFKKLESFYIQTLLDIVSAYGKGYVVWQEVFDNKVKVPLSRRLW
;
A
#
# COMPACT_ATOMS: atom_id res chain seq x y z
N MET A 1 -9.84 -18.96 42.30
CA MET A 1 -10.28 -17.58 42.58
C MET A 1 -9.08 -16.63 42.65
N ALA A 2 -8.35 -16.46 41.54
CA ALA A 2 -7.20 -15.55 41.45
C ALA A 2 -7.02 -14.98 40.01
N GLY A 3 -8.01 -15.14 39.14
CA GLY A 3 -7.94 -14.73 37.72
C GLY A 3 -8.80 -13.52 37.37
N SER A 4 -9.79 -13.16 38.19
CA SER A 4 -10.70 -12.04 37.90
C SER A 4 -10.22 -10.69 38.43
N ALA A 5 -9.28 -10.67 39.38
CA ALA A 5 -8.75 -9.42 39.94
C ALA A 5 -7.79 -8.71 38.97
N LEU A 6 -6.92 -9.46 38.25
CA LEU A 6 -5.95 -8.85 37.33
C LEU A 6 -6.60 -8.15 36.12
N TRP A 7 -7.71 -8.69 35.61
CA TRP A 7 -8.45 -8.09 34.49
C TRP A 7 -9.17 -6.81 34.90
N PHE A 8 -9.68 -6.74 36.14
CA PHE A 8 -10.27 -5.52 36.69
C PHE A 8 -9.23 -4.42 36.92
N PHE A 9 -7.99 -4.76 37.30
CA PHE A 9 -6.91 -3.78 37.46
C PHE A 9 -6.37 -3.23 36.12
N LEU A 10 -6.33 -4.05 35.05
CA LEU A 10 -5.94 -3.59 33.71
C LEU A 10 -7.00 -2.66 33.08
N LEU A 11 -8.29 -2.93 33.29
CA LEU A 11 -9.38 -2.06 32.82
C LEU A 11 -9.49 -0.77 33.66
N LEU A 12 -9.20 -0.81 34.96
CA LEU A 12 -9.12 0.41 35.79
C LEU A 12 -7.90 1.28 35.46
N ALA A 13 -6.77 0.67 35.07
CA ALA A 13 -5.58 1.42 34.66
C ALA A 13 -5.81 2.22 33.37
N ALA A 14 -6.63 1.69 32.44
CA ALA A 14 -7.08 2.43 31.27
C ALA A 14 -8.07 3.57 31.62
N ALA A 15 -8.92 3.37 32.63
CA ALA A 15 -9.87 4.39 33.09
C ALA A 15 -9.26 5.52 33.95
N LEU A 16 -8.06 5.29 34.52
CA LEU A 16 -7.33 6.28 35.35
C LEU A 16 -6.13 6.91 34.62
N ALA A 17 -5.80 6.46 33.41
CA ALA A 17 -4.78 7.09 32.58
C ALA A 17 -5.41 8.19 31.72
N GLY A 18 -5.64 9.37 32.32
CA GLY A 18 -6.00 10.60 31.61
C GLY A 18 -4.89 11.16 30.72
N ARG A 19 -4.10 10.31 30.08
CA ARG A 19 -3.05 10.67 29.11
C ARG A 19 -3.51 10.23 27.74
N ALA A 20 -3.01 10.86 26.67
CA ALA A 20 -3.22 10.47 25.28
C ALA A 20 -2.70 9.04 24.99
N THR A 21 -3.37 8.03 25.55
CA THR A 21 -2.98 6.61 25.54
C THR A 21 -3.45 5.90 24.28
N ALA A 22 -4.19 6.59 23.40
CA ALA A 22 -4.80 6.04 22.19
C ALA A 22 -4.02 6.34 20.89
N LEU A 23 -2.89 7.05 20.95
CA LEU A 23 -2.11 7.36 19.75
C LEU A 23 -1.46 6.10 19.17
N TRP A 24 -1.71 5.85 17.89
CA TRP A 24 -1.07 4.78 17.13
C TRP A 24 -0.87 5.17 15.65
N PRO A 25 0.34 5.01 15.09
CA PRO A 25 1.61 4.76 15.78
C PRO A 25 1.99 5.90 16.73
N TRP A 26 2.83 5.60 17.73
CA TRP A 26 3.33 6.62 18.66
C TRP A 26 4.26 7.61 17.95
N PRO A 27 4.06 8.93 18.07
CA PRO A 27 4.93 9.93 17.45
C PRO A 27 6.37 9.88 17.97
N GLN A 28 7.35 10.32 17.17
CA GLN A 28 8.75 10.42 17.61
C GLN A 28 8.93 11.30 18.85
N TYR A 29 8.32 12.49 18.83
CA TYR A 29 8.35 13.44 19.94
C TYR A 29 6.94 13.93 20.24
N ILE A 30 6.56 13.87 21.52
CA ILE A 30 5.29 14.37 22.02
C ILE A 30 5.48 15.00 23.39
N GLN A 31 4.99 16.22 23.55
CA GLN A 31 4.82 16.88 24.83
C GLN A 31 3.33 17.18 24.99
N THR A 32 2.75 16.74 26.11
CA THR A 32 1.32 16.91 26.37
C THR A 32 1.11 17.45 27.77
N SER A 33 0.00 18.16 27.95
CA SER A 33 -0.42 18.78 29.20
C SER A 33 -1.86 18.36 29.52
N ASP A 34 -2.24 18.47 30.79
CA ASP A 34 -3.61 18.20 31.24
C ASP A 34 -4.58 19.35 30.89
N LEU A 35 -4.06 20.48 30.40
CA LEU A 35 -4.88 21.58 29.89
C LEU A 35 -5.63 21.11 28.64
N ARG A 36 -6.97 21.25 28.67
CA ARG A 36 -7.88 20.79 27.62
C ARG A 36 -8.65 21.96 27.01
N TYR A 37 -8.95 21.83 25.72
CA TYR A 37 -9.73 22.80 24.95
C TYR A 37 -10.98 22.12 24.40
N PRO A 38 -12.18 22.70 24.57
CA PRO A 38 -13.39 22.17 23.97
C PRO A 38 -13.39 22.36 22.44
N ILE A 39 -13.94 21.38 21.73
CA ILE A 39 -14.20 21.44 20.28
C ILE A 39 -15.71 21.35 20.06
N PHE A 40 -16.25 22.28 19.26
CA PHE A 40 -17.66 22.26 18.86
C PHE A 40 -17.80 21.81 17.41
N PRO A 41 -18.40 20.64 17.13
CA PRO A 41 -18.45 20.05 15.79
C PRO A 41 -19.01 20.99 14.71
N HIS A 42 -20.04 21.76 15.05
CA HIS A 42 -20.70 22.67 14.11
C HIS A 42 -19.82 23.85 13.68
N ASN A 43 -18.86 24.26 14.51
CA ASN A 43 -18.02 25.43 14.27
C ASN A 43 -16.59 25.06 13.87
N PHE A 44 -16.16 23.82 14.15
CA PHE A 44 -14.82 23.36 13.81
C PHE A 44 -14.63 23.27 12.29
N GLN A 45 -13.46 23.66 11.80
CA GLN A 45 -13.10 23.55 10.38
C GLN A 45 -11.60 23.35 10.18
N PHE A 46 -11.22 22.59 9.15
CA PHE A 46 -9.86 22.56 8.65
C PHE A 46 -9.67 23.72 7.67
N GLN A 47 -8.55 24.44 7.79
CA GLN A 47 -8.28 25.61 6.95
C GLN A 47 -6.85 25.59 6.43
N TYR A 48 -6.64 26.11 5.23
CA TYR A 48 -5.30 26.38 4.72
C TYR A 48 -4.70 27.63 5.38
N HIS A 49 -3.42 27.56 5.72
CA HIS A 49 -2.66 28.75 6.06
C HIS A 49 -2.48 29.63 4.83
N VAL A 50 -2.52 30.96 4.99
CA VAL A 50 -2.41 31.93 3.89
C VAL A 50 -1.09 31.84 3.11
N SER A 51 -0.03 31.37 3.75
CA SER A 51 1.30 31.17 3.13
C SER A 51 1.56 29.73 2.69
N SER A 52 0.57 28.84 2.78
CA SER A 52 0.74 27.44 2.41
C SER A 52 0.90 27.27 0.91
N ALA A 53 1.81 26.39 0.49
CA ALA A 53 1.95 26.01 -0.91
C ALA A 53 0.72 25.24 -1.42
N ALA A 54 0.06 24.48 -0.54
CA ALA A 54 -1.25 23.90 -0.79
C ALA A 54 -2.37 24.89 -0.42
N GLN A 55 -3.37 25.02 -1.28
CA GLN A 55 -4.51 25.94 -1.19
C GLN A 55 -5.79 25.23 -1.66
N PRO A 56 -6.99 25.85 -1.52
CA PRO A 56 -8.23 25.27 -2.05
C PRO A 56 -8.09 24.86 -3.53
N GLY A 57 -8.55 23.66 -3.86
CA GLY A 57 -8.27 22.97 -5.13
C GLY A 57 -7.20 21.86 -5.00
N CYS A 58 -6.58 21.72 -3.83
CA CYS A 58 -5.69 20.61 -3.52
C CYS A 58 -6.50 19.33 -3.29
N SER A 59 -6.66 18.51 -4.34
CA SER A 59 -7.45 17.27 -4.32
C SER A 59 -7.22 16.39 -3.09
N VAL A 60 -5.96 16.20 -2.69
CA VAL A 60 -5.58 15.37 -1.53
C VAL A 60 -6.09 15.95 -0.20
N LEU A 61 -5.92 17.26 0.03
CA LEU A 61 -6.24 17.87 1.31
C LEU A 61 -7.70 18.25 1.42
N ASP A 62 -8.34 18.71 0.34
CA ASP A 62 -9.76 19.03 0.34
C ASP A 62 -10.60 17.77 0.69
N GLU A 63 -10.29 16.63 0.07
CA GLU A 63 -10.92 15.34 0.39
C GLU A 63 -10.55 14.82 1.78
N ALA A 64 -9.29 15.04 2.23
CA ALA A 64 -8.88 14.66 3.57
C ALA A 64 -9.62 15.46 4.65
N PHE A 65 -9.82 16.76 4.46
CA PHE A 65 -10.54 17.61 5.42
C PHE A 65 -11.98 17.15 5.58
N GLN A 66 -12.66 16.81 4.48
CA GLN A 66 -14.01 16.27 4.54
C GLN A 66 -14.04 14.91 5.26
N ARG A 67 -13.16 13.99 4.84
CA ARG A 67 -13.08 12.64 5.44
C ARG A 67 -12.78 12.67 6.94
N TYR A 68 -11.82 13.48 7.38
CA TYR A 68 -11.47 13.58 8.80
C TYR A 68 -12.54 14.31 9.62
N ARG A 69 -13.26 15.25 9.01
CA ARG A 69 -14.43 15.87 9.65
C ARG A 69 -15.51 14.82 9.90
N ASP A 70 -15.81 14.00 8.90
CA ASP A 70 -16.82 12.95 9.01
C ASP A 70 -16.37 11.84 9.97
N LEU A 71 -15.08 11.48 9.98
CA LEU A 71 -14.52 10.53 10.93
C LEU A 71 -14.65 11.01 12.39
N LEU A 72 -14.42 12.31 12.63
CA LEU A 72 -14.50 12.90 13.97
C LEU A 72 -15.95 13.13 14.43
N PHE A 73 -16.84 13.56 13.53
CA PHE A 73 -18.13 14.15 13.89
C PHE A 73 -19.34 13.57 13.16
N GLY A 74 -19.17 12.56 12.31
CA GLY A 74 -20.21 12.02 11.44
C GLY A 74 -21.27 11.15 12.12
N SER A 75 -21.15 10.82 13.41
CA SER A 75 -22.20 10.10 14.13
C SER A 75 -23.33 11.03 14.57
N ASP A 76 -24.56 10.80 14.08
CA ASP A 76 -25.76 11.65 14.20
C ASP A 76 -26.27 11.96 15.63
N PHE A 77 -25.66 11.44 16.69
CA PHE A 77 -26.14 11.63 18.07
C PHE A 77 -25.33 12.71 18.82
N TRP A 78 -25.63 13.97 18.49
CA TRP A 78 -25.14 15.15 19.20
C TRP A 78 -26.20 15.67 20.18
N HIS A 79 -25.95 15.49 21.48
CA HIS A 79 -26.61 16.31 22.50
C HIS A 79 -25.85 17.63 22.65
N ARG A 80 -26.54 18.77 22.51
CA ARG A 80 -25.98 20.07 22.86
C ARG A 80 -25.60 20.03 24.35
N PRO A 81 -24.35 20.35 24.73
CA PRO A 81 -24.02 20.57 26.13
C PRO A 81 -24.88 21.68 26.71
N ASP A 82 -25.25 21.53 27.98
CA ASP A 82 -26.00 22.52 28.74
C ASP A 82 -25.22 23.86 28.74
N PRO A 83 -25.81 25.01 28.37
CA PRO A 83 -25.13 26.31 28.27
C PRO A 83 -24.48 26.84 29.57
N ALA A 84 -24.50 26.08 30.66
CA ALA A 84 -23.96 26.45 31.96
C ALA A 84 -22.42 26.35 32.07
N GLU A 85 -21.72 25.71 31.12
CA GLU A 85 -20.25 25.62 31.11
C GLU A 85 -19.56 26.76 30.33
N LYS A 86 -20.20 27.92 30.20
CA LYS A 86 -19.55 29.15 29.69
C LYS A 86 -18.64 29.76 30.76
N GLN A 87 -17.53 29.11 31.06
CA GLN A 87 -16.45 29.69 31.86
C GLN A 87 -15.16 29.74 31.05
N HIS A 88 -14.89 30.90 30.43
CA HIS A 88 -13.54 31.42 30.11
C HIS A 88 -12.49 30.43 29.53
N THR A 89 -12.92 29.37 28.85
CA THR A 89 -12.03 28.39 28.23
C THR A 89 -11.89 28.72 26.75
N LEU A 90 -10.65 28.85 26.28
CA LEU A 90 -10.37 29.03 24.86
C LEU A 90 -10.86 27.81 24.09
N GLU A 91 -11.66 28.04 23.05
CA GLU A 91 -12.25 27.01 22.21
C GLU A 91 -11.36 26.77 20.98
N ILE A 92 -11.27 25.53 20.50
CA ILE A 92 -10.62 25.24 19.22
C ILE A 92 -11.68 25.14 18.12
N ASN A 93 -11.73 26.19 17.30
CA ASN A 93 -12.67 26.31 16.19
C ASN A 93 -12.04 25.98 14.82
N SER A 94 -10.72 25.81 14.75
CA SER A 94 -10.08 25.39 13.52
C SER A 94 -8.73 24.74 13.76
N LEU A 95 -8.35 23.84 12.85
CA LEU A 95 -6.96 23.44 12.65
C LEU A 95 -6.46 24.10 11.36
N VAL A 96 -5.36 24.83 11.43
CA VAL A 96 -4.75 25.50 10.28
C VAL A 96 -3.59 24.66 9.74
N ILE A 97 -3.62 24.33 8.45
CA ILE A 97 -2.66 23.46 7.77
C ILE A 97 -1.71 24.30 6.92
N HIS A 98 -0.41 24.11 7.09
CA HIS A 98 0.64 24.72 6.27
C HIS A 98 1.52 23.64 5.65
N VAL A 99 1.48 23.52 4.33
CA VAL A 99 2.41 22.69 3.56
C VAL A 99 3.49 23.57 2.94
N ALA A 100 4.76 23.25 3.17
CA ALA A 100 5.89 24.06 2.69
C ALA A 100 6.10 23.99 1.17
N THR A 101 5.91 22.81 0.57
CA THR A 101 6.21 22.55 -0.85
C THR A 101 4.96 22.18 -1.67
N PRO A 102 4.86 22.61 -2.93
CA PRO A 102 3.75 22.22 -3.80
C PRO A 102 3.84 20.73 -4.17
N GLY A 103 2.69 20.04 -4.24
CA GLY A 103 2.68 18.61 -4.60
C GLY A 103 1.32 17.91 -4.57
N CYS A 104 0.21 18.64 -4.49
CA CYS A 104 -1.13 18.06 -4.29
C CYS A 104 -1.56 17.08 -5.39
N ASP A 105 -1.11 17.28 -6.63
CA ASP A 105 -1.50 16.46 -7.78
C ASP A 105 -0.45 15.40 -8.15
N GLN A 106 0.62 15.29 -7.35
CA GLN A 106 1.66 14.28 -7.57
C GLN A 106 1.28 12.95 -6.90
N LEU A 107 1.92 11.87 -7.33
CA LEU A 107 1.87 10.59 -6.64
C LEU A 107 2.92 10.55 -5.52
N PRO A 108 2.65 9.84 -4.41
CA PRO A 108 3.69 9.58 -3.42
C PRO A 108 4.80 8.71 -4.03
N SER A 109 6.01 8.85 -3.51
CA SER A 109 7.21 8.12 -3.91
C SER A 109 7.96 7.62 -2.68
N LEU A 110 9.01 6.81 -2.86
CA LEU A 110 9.86 6.36 -1.75
C LEU A 110 10.54 7.55 -1.05
N GLU A 111 10.81 8.63 -1.79
CA GLU A 111 11.49 9.83 -1.30
C GLU A 111 10.52 10.91 -0.77
N SER A 112 9.20 10.64 -0.80
CA SER A 112 8.20 11.56 -0.27
C SER A 112 8.43 11.82 1.22
N ALA A 113 8.66 13.09 1.58
CA ALA A 113 8.85 13.47 2.97
C ALA A 113 7.50 13.48 3.72
N GLU A 114 7.38 12.63 4.74
CA GLU A 114 6.16 12.45 5.55
C GLU A 114 6.27 13.09 6.94
N ASN A 115 7.25 13.97 7.16
CA ASN A 115 7.43 14.68 8.43
C ASN A 115 6.35 15.74 8.65
N TYR A 116 5.93 15.91 9.90
CA TYR A 116 5.00 16.96 10.30
C TYR A 116 5.22 17.40 11.74
N THR A 117 4.75 18.60 12.06
CA THR A 117 4.65 19.13 13.42
C THR A 117 3.21 19.55 13.70
N LEU A 118 2.66 19.13 14.82
CA LEU A 118 1.32 19.49 15.26
C LEU A 118 1.39 20.23 16.61
N THR A 119 0.89 21.46 16.63
CA THR A 119 0.89 22.33 17.80
C THR A 119 -0.54 22.75 18.15
N ILE A 120 -0.94 22.45 19.38
CA ILE A 120 -2.23 22.80 19.97
C ILE A 120 -1.96 23.57 21.26
N ASN A 121 -2.19 24.87 21.28
CA ASN A 121 -2.00 25.73 22.45
C ASN A 121 -2.97 26.93 22.46
N ASP A 122 -2.80 27.85 23.42
CA ASP A 122 -3.69 28.99 23.64
C ASP A 122 -3.69 30.02 22.49
N GLU A 123 -2.64 30.02 21.66
CA GLU A 123 -2.41 30.97 20.58
C GLU A 123 -2.61 30.34 19.17
N GLN A 124 -2.29 29.06 19.03
CA GLN A 124 -2.13 28.39 17.74
C GLN A 124 -2.67 26.95 17.77
N ASN A 125 -3.44 26.63 16.73
CA ASN A 125 -3.88 25.28 16.37
C ASN A 125 -3.39 24.99 14.97
N PHE A 126 -2.19 24.43 14.87
CA PHE A 126 -1.39 24.50 13.66
C PHE A 126 -0.77 23.14 13.32
N LEU A 127 -0.94 22.71 12.07
CA LEU A 127 -0.30 21.54 11.49
C LEU A 127 0.61 21.99 10.35
N PHE A 128 1.91 21.82 10.53
CA PHE A 128 2.91 22.10 9.50
C PHE A 128 3.53 20.82 8.98
N SER A 129 3.79 20.76 7.67
CA SER A 129 4.51 19.65 7.05
C SER A 129 5.31 20.11 5.84
N GLU A 130 6.37 19.36 5.51
CA GLU A 130 7.18 19.65 4.32
C GLU A 130 6.36 19.46 3.04
N THR A 131 5.63 18.35 2.96
CA THR A 131 4.80 17.98 1.81
C THR A 131 3.36 17.67 2.25
N VAL A 132 2.47 17.51 1.27
CA VAL A 132 1.09 17.09 1.50
C VAL A 132 0.97 15.74 2.22
N TRP A 133 1.96 14.86 2.05
CA TRP A 133 1.96 13.53 2.65
C TRP A 133 2.13 13.59 4.17
N GLY A 134 2.99 14.48 4.67
CA GLY A 134 3.12 14.75 6.11
C GLY A 134 1.84 15.32 6.72
N ALA A 135 1.13 16.20 5.99
CA ALA A 135 -0.14 16.75 6.44
C ALA A 135 -1.20 15.64 6.62
N LEU A 136 -1.29 14.66 5.71
CA LEU A 136 -2.18 13.50 5.90
C LEU A 136 -1.85 12.72 7.19
N ARG A 137 -0.56 12.52 7.51
CA ARG A 137 -0.14 11.83 8.74
C ARG A 137 -0.49 12.64 9.99
N GLY A 138 -0.35 13.97 9.92
CA GLY A 138 -0.72 14.86 11.01
C GLY A 138 -2.22 14.97 11.23
N LEU A 139 -3.04 14.91 10.17
CA LEU A 139 -4.49 14.84 10.29
C LEU A 139 -4.95 13.55 10.99
N GLU A 140 -4.30 12.42 10.70
CA GLU A 140 -4.55 11.17 11.43
C GLU A 140 -4.20 11.30 12.92
N THR A 141 -3.03 11.85 13.22
CA THR A 141 -2.65 12.05 14.62
C THR A 141 -3.59 13.02 15.33
N PHE A 142 -4.01 14.09 14.66
CA PHE A 142 -5.00 15.03 15.19
C PHE A 142 -6.33 14.32 15.48
N SER A 143 -6.80 13.44 14.59
CA SER A 143 -8.06 12.73 14.79
C SER A 143 -8.05 11.86 16.06
N GLN A 144 -6.90 11.22 16.33
CA GLN A 144 -6.68 10.37 17.51
C GLN A 144 -6.50 11.16 18.82
N LEU A 145 -6.12 12.44 18.74
CA LEU A 145 -6.00 13.33 19.91
C LEU A 145 -7.35 13.87 20.37
N VAL A 146 -8.36 13.92 19.49
CA VAL A 146 -9.71 14.32 19.85
C VAL A 146 -10.37 13.20 20.62
N TRP A 147 -10.87 13.51 21.81
CA TRP A 147 -11.57 12.56 22.67
C TRP A 147 -12.88 13.13 23.18
N ARG A 148 -13.76 12.25 23.66
CA ARG A 148 -15.10 12.61 24.14
C ARG A 148 -15.21 12.38 25.64
N SER A 149 -15.68 13.38 26.38
CA SER A 149 -15.98 13.23 27.80
C SER A 149 -17.23 12.36 28.03
N PRO A 150 -17.46 11.85 29.26
CA PRO A 150 -18.68 11.11 29.58
C PRO A 150 -19.97 11.89 29.30
N GLU A 151 -19.93 13.22 29.39
CA GLU A 151 -21.05 14.14 29.11
C GLU A 151 -21.28 14.34 27.61
N GLY A 152 -20.36 13.83 26.78
CA GLY A 152 -20.46 13.85 25.34
C GLY A 152 -19.78 15.04 24.67
N THR A 153 -19.09 15.90 25.42
CA THR A 153 -18.32 17.04 24.91
C THR A 153 -17.00 16.59 24.31
N PHE A 154 -16.60 17.14 23.16
CA PHE A 154 -15.29 16.88 22.59
C PHE A 154 -14.22 17.78 23.18
N PHE A 155 -13.07 17.17 23.42
CA PHE A 155 -11.88 17.85 23.92
C PHE A 155 -10.64 17.42 23.16
N ILE A 156 -9.64 18.29 23.20
CA ILE A 156 -8.26 17.99 22.83
C ILE A 156 -7.34 18.65 23.86
N ASN A 157 -6.22 18.00 24.18
CA ASN A 157 -5.27 18.51 25.15
C ASN A 157 -4.22 19.41 24.49
N LYS A 158 -3.69 20.40 25.23
CA LYS A 158 -2.51 21.16 24.84
C LYS A 158 -1.36 20.21 24.55
N THR A 159 -0.90 20.21 23.31
CA THR A 159 0.00 19.18 22.78
C THR A 159 0.93 19.78 21.74
N GLU A 160 2.20 19.39 21.82
CA GLU A 160 3.22 19.65 20.80
C GLU A 160 3.78 18.31 20.32
N ILE A 161 3.71 18.07 19.02
CA ILE A 161 4.20 16.86 18.37
C ILE A 161 5.13 17.25 17.23
N GLU A 162 6.26 16.55 17.15
CA GLU A 162 7.13 16.49 15.98
C GLU A 162 7.29 15.02 15.61
N ASP A 163 6.95 14.67 14.38
CA ASP A 163 6.88 13.28 13.97
C ASP A 163 7.34 13.06 12.54
N PHE A 164 7.93 11.89 12.32
CA PHE A 164 8.42 11.43 11.03
C PHE A 164 8.59 9.90 11.07
N PRO A 165 8.44 9.21 9.93
CA PRO A 165 8.59 7.77 9.90
C PRO A 165 10.06 7.36 10.06
N ARG A 166 10.30 6.27 10.80
CA ARG A 166 11.63 5.65 10.88
C ARG A 166 12.07 5.05 9.54
N PHE A 167 11.13 4.52 8.76
CA PHE A 167 11.39 3.88 7.47
C PHE A 167 10.43 4.42 6.39
N PRO A 168 10.93 4.70 5.18
CA PRO A 168 10.12 5.27 4.10
C PRO A 168 9.24 4.23 3.39
N HIS A 169 9.55 2.93 3.48
CA HIS A 169 8.72 1.86 2.92
C HIS A 169 7.99 1.15 4.04
N ARG A 170 6.67 1.31 4.13
CA ARG A 170 5.81 0.65 5.12
C ARG A 170 4.64 0.00 4.38
N GLY A 171 4.80 -1.27 4.06
CA GLY A 171 3.93 -2.02 3.16
C GLY A 171 2.94 -2.95 3.85
N LEU A 172 1.78 -3.13 3.21
CA LEU A 172 0.86 -4.23 3.46
C LEU A 172 0.65 -4.99 2.14
N LEU A 173 0.90 -6.30 2.15
CA LEU A 173 0.64 -7.18 1.02
C LEU A 173 -0.78 -7.71 1.06
N LEU A 174 -1.47 -7.66 -0.08
CA LEU A 174 -2.78 -8.28 -0.27
C LEU A 174 -2.75 -9.18 -1.51
N ASP A 175 -2.99 -10.48 -1.27
CA ASP A 175 -3.12 -11.50 -2.31
C ASP A 175 -4.57 -11.55 -2.78
N THR A 176 -4.77 -11.17 -4.05
CA THR A 176 -6.07 -11.21 -4.71
C THR A 176 -6.20 -12.32 -5.75
N SER A 177 -5.22 -13.22 -5.81
CA SER A 177 -5.26 -14.38 -6.70
C SER A 177 -5.81 -15.62 -6.01
N ARG A 178 -5.28 -15.98 -4.83
CA ARG A 178 -5.73 -17.19 -4.10
C ARG A 178 -7.21 -17.09 -3.74
N HIS A 179 -7.68 -15.88 -3.49
CA HIS A 179 -9.10 -15.54 -3.47
C HIS A 179 -9.28 -14.15 -4.06
N TYR A 180 -10.32 -13.97 -4.89
CA TYR A 180 -10.72 -12.65 -5.34
C TYR A 180 -11.25 -11.82 -4.16
N LEU A 181 -10.82 -10.56 -4.07
CA LEU A 181 -11.34 -9.61 -3.10
C LEU A 181 -12.14 -8.51 -3.82
N PRO A 182 -13.40 -8.24 -3.43
CA PRO A 182 -14.17 -7.15 -4.02
C PRO A 182 -13.45 -5.80 -3.89
N LEU A 183 -13.62 -4.91 -4.88
CA LEU A 183 -13.02 -3.57 -4.88
C LEU A 183 -13.23 -2.84 -3.54
N SER A 184 -14.44 -2.88 -2.99
CA SER A 184 -14.76 -2.26 -1.69
C SER A 184 -13.89 -2.76 -0.53
N SER A 185 -13.48 -4.02 -0.54
CA SER A 185 -12.61 -4.58 0.50
C SER A 185 -11.18 -4.03 0.38
N ILE A 186 -10.70 -3.82 -0.86
CA ILE A 186 -9.41 -3.18 -1.12
C ILE A 186 -9.45 -1.72 -0.67
N LEU A 187 -10.50 -0.97 -1.03
CA LEU A 187 -10.64 0.44 -0.62
C LEU A 187 -10.72 0.59 0.91
N ASN A 188 -11.49 -0.28 1.59
CA ASN A 188 -11.54 -0.30 3.06
C ASN A 188 -10.18 -0.64 3.68
N THR A 189 -9.39 -1.50 3.03
CA THR A 189 -8.02 -1.81 3.48
C THR A 189 -7.14 -0.57 3.38
N LEU A 190 -7.25 0.20 2.30
CA LEU A 190 -6.51 1.46 2.12
C LEU A 190 -6.87 2.52 3.16
N ASP A 191 -8.14 2.59 3.60
CA ASP A 191 -8.54 3.43 4.74
C ASP A 191 -7.79 3.05 6.02
N VAL A 192 -7.81 1.77 6.38
CA VAL A 192 -7.16 1.27 7.60
C VAL A 192 -5.64 1.42 7.54
N MET A 193 -5.05 1.24 6.36
CA MET A 193 -3.65 1.54 6.11
C MET A 193 -3.33 3.01 6.39
N ALA A 194 -4.18 3.94 5.97
CA ALA A 194 -4.00 5.37 6.23
C ALA A 194 -4.06 5.67 7.73
N TYR A 195 -5.02 5.10 8.46
CA TYR A 195 -5.14 5.24 9.92
C TYR A 195 -3.88 4.74 10.65
N SER A 196 -3.29 3.66 10.14
CA SER A 196 -2.07 3.06 10.69
C SER A 196 -0.78 3.63 10.10
N LYS A 197 -0.87 4.70 9.29
CA LYS A 197 0.25 5.36 8.59
C LYS A 197 1.11 4.45 7.70
N PHE A 198 0.54 3.36 7.16
CA PHE A 198 1.15 2.61 6.05
C PHE A 198 1.11 3.45 4.77
N ASN A 199 2.08 3.25 3.89
CA ASN A 199 2.25 4.07 2.68
C ASN A 199 2.55 3.25 1.41
N VAL A 200 2.58 1.92 1.49
CA VAL A 200 2.71 1.03 0.33
C VAL A 200 1.63 -0.04 0.39
N PHE A 201 0.79 -0.08 -0.63
CA PHE A 201 -0.10 -1.19 -0.91
C PHE A 201 0.61 -2.12 -1.90
N HIS A 202 1.08 -3.26 -1.40
CA HIS A 202 1.69 -4.30 -2.22
C HIS A 202 0.57 -5.20 -2.72
N TRP A 203 0.20 -5.01 -3.98
CA TRP A 203 -0.92 -5.73 -4.59
C TRP A 203 -0.40 -6.94 -5.35
N HIS A 204 -0.49 -8.11 -4.72
CA HIS A 204 -0.22 -9.40 -5.35
C HIS A 204 -1.44 -9.83 -6.16
N MET A 205 -1.48 -9.42 -7.43
CA MET A 205 -2.71 -9.44 -8.23
C MET A 205 -3.06 -10.83 -8.79
N VAL A 206 -2.04 -11.60 -9.15
CA VAL A 206 -2.18 -12.87 -9.89
C VAL A 206 -1.20 -13.90 -9.32
N ASP A 207 -1.56 -15.17 -9.40
CA ASP A 207 -0.80 -16.33 -8.92
C ASP A 207 -1.38 -17.59 -9.61
N ASP A 208 -1.00 -18.79 -9.18
CA ASP A 208 -1.41 -20.07 -9.73
C ASP A 208 -2.93 -20.25 -9.92
N PRO A 209 -3.80 -19.96 -8.94
CA PRO A 209 -5.20 -20.33 -9.05
C PRO A 209 -6.05 -19.33 -9.80
N SER A 210 -5.65 -18.05 -9.91
CA SER A 210 -6.42 -17.08 -10.71
C SER A 210 -5.64 -15.88 -11.27
N PHE A 211 -6.13 -15.39 -12.42
CA PHE A 211 -5.68 -14.19 -13.10
C PHE A 211 -6.84 -13.16 -13.20
N PRO A 212 -7.11 -12.38 -12.13
CA PRO A 212 -8.22 -11.42 -12.13
C PRO A 212 -7.92 -10.08 -12.82
N TYR A 213 -6.65 -9.72 -13.02
CA TYR A 213 -6.27 -8.46 -13.69
C TYR A 213 -6.73 -8.44 -15.16
N GLU A 214 -7.47 -7.43 -15.60
CA GLU A 214 -7.90 -7.25 -16.99
C GLU A 214 -6.80 -6.58 -17.84
N SER A 215 -6.04 -7.38 -18.58
CA SER A 215 -5.05 -6.86 -19.51
C SER A 215 -5.67 -6.44 -20.84
N PHE A 216 -5.35 -5.24 -21.33
CA PHE A 216 -5.83 -4.77 -22.63
C PHE A 216 -4.99 -5.31 -23.81
N THR A 217 -3.71 -5.60 -23.58
CA THR A 217 -2.83 -6.27 -24.55
C THR A 217 -3.09 -7.77 -24.64
N PHE A 218 -3.45 -8.41 -23.52
CA PHE A 218 -3.75 -9.84 -23.47
C PHE A 218 -5.09 -10.17 -22.76
N PRO A 219 -6.24 -9.83 -23.37
CA PRO A 219 -7.56 -10.05 -22.74
C PRO A 219 -7.89 -11.51 -22.40
N GLU A 220 -7.22 -12.46 -23.08
CA GLU A 220 -7.45 -13.89 -22.87
C GLU A 220 -6.88 -14.39 -21.53
N LEU A 221 -5.90 -13.69 -20.92
CA LEU A 221 -5.37 -14.02 -19.59
C LEU A 221 -6.49 -14.01 -18.56
N THR A 222 -7.25 -12.92 -18.50
CA THR A 222 -8.36 -12.77 -17.55
C THR A 222 -9.54 -13.66 -17.91
N ARG A 223 -9.91 -13.73 -19.20
CA ARG A 223 -11.08 -14.50 -19.66
C ARG A 223 -10.97 -15.99 -19.38
N LYS A 224 -9.74 -16.52 -19.35
CA LYS A 224 -9.48 -17.97 -19.16
C LYS A 224 -8.77 -18.29 -17.86
N GLY A 225 -8.16 -17.30 -17.19
CA GLY A 225 -7.41 -17.46 -15.95
C GLY A 225 -8.13 -16.95 -14.71
N SER A 226 -9.14 -16.08 -14.82
CA SER A 226 -9.92 -15.66 -13.64
C SER A 226 -10.87 -16.75 -13.14
N TYR A 227 -11.27 -16.69 -11.86
CA TYR A 227 -12.29 -17.60 -11.32
C TYR A 227 -13.65 -17.46 -12.04
N ASN A 228 -13.98 -16.24 -12.46
CA ASN A 228 -15.17 -15.96 -13.24
C ASN A 228 -14.91 -14.72 -14.12
N PRO A 229 -15.06 -14.83 -15.45
CA PRO A 229 -14.69 -13.78 -16.40
C PRO A 229 -15.60 -12.54 -16.37
N ALA A 230 -16.63 -12.51 -15.52
CA ALA A 230 -17.54 -11.37 -15.36
C ALA A 230 -17.56 -10.79 -13.94
N THR A 231 -17.39 -11.63 -12.90
CA THR A 231 -17.60 -11.20 -11.50
C THR A 231 -16.34 -11.17 -10.66
N HIS A 232 -15.25 -11.81 -11.10
CA HIS A 232 -14.00 -11.94 -10.34
C HIS A 232 -12.84 -11.36 -11.17
N ILE A 233 -13.01 -10.11 -11.61
CA ILE A 233 -12.08 -9.38 -12.44
C ILE A 233 -11.81 -8.00 -11.85
N TYR A 234 -10.60 -7.48 -12.07
CA TYR A 234 -10.26 -6.08 -11.86
C TYR A 234 -10.14 -5.41 -13.22
N THR A 235 -11.15 -4.62 -13.58
CA THR A 235 -11.17 -3.85 -14.81
C THR A 235 -10.15 -2.71 -14.77
N ALA A 236 -9.85 -2.13 -15.93
CA ALA A 236 -9.01 -0.93 -16.00
C ALA A 236 -9.55 0.23 -15.12
N GLN A 237 -10.88 0.32 -14.95
CA GLN A 237 -11.50 1.34 -14.10
C GLN A 237 -11.29 1.02 -12.61
N ASP A 238 -11.42 -0.24 -12.20
CA ASP A 238 -11.18 -0.66 -10.81
C ASP A 238 -9.73 -0.37 -10.41
N VAL A 239 -8.77 -0.72 -11.29
CA VAL A 239 -7.33 -0.47 -11.04
C VAL A 239 -7.06 1.03 -10.92
N LYS A 240 -7.63 1.86 -11.80
CA LYS A 240 -7.50 3.32 -11.73
C LYS A 240 -8.09 3.89 -10.43
N GLU A 241 -9.24 3.37 -10.00
CA GLU A 241 -9.88 3.77 -8.76
C GLU A 241 -9.01 3.43 -7.54
N VAL A 242 -8.46 2.21 -7.46
CA VAL A 242 -7.53 1.82 -6.39
C VAL A 242 -6.32 2.75 -6.33
N ILE A 243 -5.70 3.06 -7.48
CA ILE A 243 -4.52 3.94 -7.56
C ILE A 243 -4.86 5.35 -7.05
N GLU A 244 -5.97 5.95 -7.50
CA GLU A 244 -6.35 7.29 -7.07
C GLU A 244 -6.77 7.31 -5.60
N TYR A 245 -7.53 6.30 -5.15
CA TYR A 245 -7.97 6.19 -3.77
C TYR A 245 -6.79 6.06 -2.80
N ALA A 246 -5.78 5.29 -3.19
CA ALA A 246 -4.51 5.17 -2.47
C ALA A 246 -3.73 6.50 -2.48
N ARG A 247 -3.65 7.19 -3.62
CA ARG A 247 -2.98 8.49 -3.75
C ARG A 247 -3.57 9.53 -2.80
N LEU A 248 -4.90 9.63 -2.72
CA LEU A 248 -5.61 10.54 -1.81
C LEU A 248 -5.33 10.26 -0.31
N ARG A 249 -4.68 9.13 0.00
CA ARG A 249 -4.24 8.71 1.35
C ARG A 249 -2.72 8.66 1.50
N GLY A 250 -1.98 9.12 0.49
CA GLY A 250 -0.52 9.05 0.47
C GLY A 250 -0.01 7.62 0.49
N ILE A 251 -0.70 6.71 -0.19
CA ILE A 251 -0.34 5.30 -0.32
C ILE A 251 0.07 5.04 -1.78
N ARG A 252 1.25 4.44 -1.96
CA ARG A 252 1.76 3.96 -3.25
C ARG A 252 1.14 2.60 -3.57
N VAL A 253 0.82 2.35 -4.83
CA VAL A 253 0.40 1.02 -5.29
C VAL A 253 1.59 0.34 -5.96
N LEU A 254 2.21 -0.60 -5.25
CA LEU A 254 3.28 -1.46 -5.74
C LEU A 254 2.62 -2.76 -6.23
N VAL A 255 2.49 -2.91 -7.54
CA VAL A 255 1.89 -4.11 -8.13
C VAL A 255 2.91 -5.24 -8.25
N GLU A 256 2.45 -6.46 -8.04
CA GLU A 256 3.21 -7.68 -8.28
C GLU A 256 2.56 -8.56 -9.35
N PHE A 257 3.39 -8.97 -10.30
CA PHE A 257 3.11 -10.02 -11.26
C PHE A 257 4.24 -11.05 -11.19
N ASP A 258 4.05 -12.06 -10.34
CA ASP A 258 5.11 -13.03 -10.02
C ASP A 258 5.44 -13.93 -11.20
N THR A 259 6.74 -14.09 -11.48
CA THR A 259 7.27 -15.00 -12.50
C THR A 259 8.70 -15.45 -12.12
N PRO A 260 9.17 -16.64 -12.55
CA PRO A 260 8.51 -17.61 -13.41
C PRO A 260 7.65 -18.65 -12.67
N GLY A 261 7.74 -18.72 -11.34
CA GLY A 261 6.83 -19.49 -10.48
C GLY A 261 5.41 -18.92 -10.52
N HIS A 262 4.49 -19.48 -9.74
CA HIS A 262 3.18 -18.85 -9.46
C HIS A 262 2.37 -18.40 -10.69
N THR A 263 2.46 -19.13 -11.81
CA THR A 263 1.96 -18.70 -13.12
C THR A 263 0.96 -19.65 -13.77
N GLN A 264 0.42 -20.63 -13.04
CA GLN A 264 -0.51 -21.61 -13.65
C GLN A 264 -1.74 -20.95 -14.31
N SER A 265 -2.28 -19.89 -13.70
CA SER A 265 -3.44 -19.15 -14.25
C SER A 265 -3.16 -18.41 -15.55
N TRP A 266 -1.89 -18.18 -15.89
CA TRP A 266 -1.48 -17.45 -17.10
C TRP A 266 -1.59 -18.35 -18.35
N GLY A 267 -1.34 -19.65 -18.19
CA GLY A 267 -1.22 -20.62 -19.29
C GLY A 267 -2.44 -20.71 -20.21
N PRO A 268 -3.68 -20.81 -19.70
CA PRO A 268 -4.88 -20.88 -20.54
C PRO A 268 -5.06 -19.67 -21.47
N GLY A 269 -4.65 -18.48 -21.01
CA GLY A 269 -4.73 -17.22 -21.77
C GLY A 269 -3.53 -16.95 -22.67
N ALA A 270 -2.39 -17.58 -22.40
CA ALA A 270 -1.16 -17.45 -23.17
C ALA A 270 -0.58 -18.83 -23.56
N PRO A 271 -1.15 -19.50 -24.59
CA PRO A 271 -0.69 -20.84 -25.00
C PRO A 271 0.80 -20.87 -25.36
N GLY A 272 1.52 -21.84 -24.81
CA GLY A 272 2.97 -22.00 -25.01
C GLY A 272 3.85 -21.20 -24.04
N LEU A 273 3.26 -20.39 -23.15
CA LEU A 273 4.00 -19.66 -22.13
C LEU A 273 4.57 -20.59 -21.04
N LEU A 274 3.77 -21.53 -20.54
CA LEU A 274 4.17 -22.45 -19.46
C LEU A 274 4.90 -23.68 -19.99
N THR A 275 5.78 -24.24 -19.15
CA THR A 275 6.53 -25.45 -19.50
C THR A 275 5.63 -26.68 -19.43
N PRO A 276 5.49 -27.48 -20.50
CA PRO A 276 4.85 -28.80 -20.42
C PRO A 276 5.76 -29.76 -19.64
N CYS A 277 5.21 -30.41 -18.61
CA CYS A 277 5.95 -31.41 -17.84
C CYS A 277 5.91 -32.77 -18.53
N TYR A 278 6.88 -33.63 -18.24
CA TYR A 278 7.03 -34.95 -18.84
C TYR A 278 7.07 -36.04 -17.76
N SER A 279 6.43 -37.17 -18.06
CA SER A 279 6.56 -38.42 -17.31
C SER A 279 7.24 -39.44 -18.20
N GLY A 280 8.55 -39.65 -17.98
CA GLY A 280 9.39 -40.40 -18.92
C GLY A 280 9.52 -39.67 -20.25
N SER A 281 9.13 -40.31 -21.36
CA SER A 281 9.25 -39.75 -22.70
C SER A 281 7.98 -39.06 -23.21
N GLN A 282 6.91 -39.01 -22.41
CA GLN A 282 5.61 -38.48 -22.81
C GLN A 282 5.23 -37.26 -21.97
N PRO A 283 4.53 -36.25 -22.55
CA PRO A 283 3.96 -35.17 -21.77
C PRO A 283 3.00 -35.70 -20.70
N SER A 284 3.10 -35.19 -19.47
CA SER A 284 2.25 -35.61 -18.34
C SER A 284 0.83 -35.02 -18.42
N GLY A 285 0.61 -34.01 -19.26
CA GLY A 285 -0.62 -33.22 -19.30
C GLY A 285 -0.67 -32.10 -18.25
N THR A 286 0.37 -31.94 -17.43
CA THR A 286 0.51 -30.84 -16.46
C THR A 286 1.52 -29.81 -16.95
N PHE A 287 1.43 -28.60 -16.41
CA PHE A 287 2.34 -27.50 -16.69
C PHE A 287 3.11 -27.11 -15.43
N GLY A 288 4.30 -26.56 -15.62
CA GLY A 288 5.13 -26.01 -14.55
C GLY A 288 5.36 -24.51 -14.75
N PRO A 289 6.50 -23.98 -14.25
CA PRO A 289 6.84 -22.57 -14.39
C PRO A 289 6.88 -22.11 -15.85
N VAL A 290 6.86 -20.78 -16.04
CA VAL A 290 7.09 -20.12 -17.33
C VAL A 290 8.28 -20.76 -18.05
N ASN A 291 8.14 -21.01 -19.34
CA ASN A 291 9.18 -21.62 -20.16
C ASN A 291 10.25 -20.59 -20.55
N PRO A 292 11.48 -20.66 -20.00
CA PRO A 292 12.46 -19.60 -20.18
C PRO A 292 13.32 -19.79 -21.46
N ILE A 293 13.09 -20.85 -22.24
CA ILE A 293 13.94 -21.18 -23.41
C ILE A 293 13.39 -20.64 -24.73
N LEU A 294 12.17 -20.08 -24.72
CA LEU A 294 11.48 -19.60 -25.91
C LEU A 294 11.58 -18.08 -26.04
N ASN A 295 11.87 -17.58 -27.24
CA ASN A 295 11.85 -16.14 -27.50
C ASN A 295 10.46 -15.53 -27.31
N SER A 296 9.41 -16.28 -27.68
CA SER A 296 8.01 -15.86 -27.52
C SER A 296 7.65 -15.55 -26.07
N THR A 297 8.29 -16.22 -25.09
CA THR A 297 8.14 -15.89 -23.67
C THR A 297 8.57 -14.45 -23.39
N TYR A 298 9.74 -14.05 -23.89
CA TYR A 298 10.28 -12.72 -23.62
C TYR A 298 9.57 -11.63 -24.44
N GLU A 299 9.08 -11.95 -25.64
CA GLU A 299 8.21 -11.05 -26.42
C GLU A 299 6.87 -10.81 -25.70
N PHE A 300 6.28 -11.85 -25.12
CA PHE A 300 5.10 -11.76 -24.26
C PHE A 300 5.39 -10.90 -23.03
N MET A 301 6.43 -11.23 -22.25
CA MET A 301 6.80 -10.50 -21.03
C MET A 301 7.10 -9.02 -21.33
N SER A 302 7.81 -8.73 -22.43
CA SER A 302 8.08 -7.37 -22.88
C SER A 302 6.79 -6.60 -23.14
N THR A 303 5.85 -7.17 -23.89
CA THR A 303 4.58 -6.51 -24.19
C THR A 303 3.72 -6.32 -22.93
N PHE A 304 3.67 -7.34 -22.07
CA PHE A 304 2.88 -7.32 -20.85
C PHE A 304 3.42 -6.29 -19.85
N PHE A 305 4.71 -6.28 -19.58
CA PHE A 305 5.30 -5.32 -18.65
C PHE A 305 5.36 -3.88 -19.20
N LEU A 306 5.33 -3.69 -20.53
CA LEU A 306 5.11 -2.37 -21.12
C LEU A 306 3.73 -1.81 -20.73
N GLU A 307 2.69 -2.64 -20.83
CA GLU A 307 1.34 -2.29 -20.34
C GLU A 307 1.37 -2.00 -18.84
N VAL A 308 1.89 -2.92 -18.02
CA VAL A 308 1.95 -2.76 -16.55
C VAL A 308 2.67 -1.46 -16.18
N SER A 309 3.79 -1.14 -16.84
CA SER A 309 4.54 0.09 -16.59
C SER A 309 3.75 1.37 -16.91
N SER A 310 2.78 1.28 -17.83
CA SER A 310 1.91 2.38 -18.24
C SER A 310 0.69 2.51 -17.33
N VAL A 311 0.14 1.39 -16.84
CA VAL A 311 -1.04 1.35 -15.96
C VAL A 311 -0.68 1.75 -14.53
N PHE A 312 0.43 1.22 -14.00
CA PHE A 312 0.85 1.43 -12.63
C PHE A 312 1.93 2.51 -12.56
N PRO A 313 1.62 3.68 -11.98
CA PRO A 313 2.51 4.83 -12.08
C PRO A 313 3.65 4.83 -11.04
N ASP A 314 3.61 3.95 -10.03
CA ASP A 314 4.72 3.81 -9.08
C ASP A 314 6.03 3.49 -9.82
N PHE A 315 7.14 4.04 -9.34
CA PHE A 315 8.43 3.82 -9.99
C PHE A 315 8.86 2.34 -9.92
N TYR A 316 8.48 1.62 -8.86
CA TYR A 316 8.85 0.23 -8.66
C TYR A 316 7.71 -0.71 -9.08
N LEU A 317 8.09 -1.85 -9.64
CA LEU A 317 7.21 -3.01 -9.85
C LEU A 317 7.79 -4.20 -9.08
N HIS A 318 6.94 -5.01 -8.44
CA HIS A 318 7.41 -6.27 -7.86
C HIS A 318 7.36 -7.35 -8.94
N LEU A 319 8.49 -8.00 -9.19
CA LEU A 319 8.62 -9.03 -10.24
C LEU A 319 8.54 -10.44 -9.70
N GLY A 320 8.37 -10.57 -8.38
CA GLY A 320 8.26 -11.85 -7.70
C GLY A 320 9.57 -12.62 -7.69
N GLY A 321 9.51 -13.85 -8.17
CA GLY A 321 10.65 -14.73 -8.35
C GLY A 321 10.91 -15.65 -7.16
N ASP A 322 9.88 -15.97 -6.38
CA ASP A 322 9.93 -16.91 -5.27
C ASP A 322 9.62 -18.37 -5.69
N GLU A 323 10.00 -19.29 -4.81
CA GLU A 323 9.55 -20.70 -4.76
C GLU A 323 9.51 -21.50 -6.09
N VAL A 324 10.38 -21.20 -7.05
CA VAL A 324 10.36 -21.88 -8.36
C VAL A 324 10.71 -23.38 -8.23
N ASP A 325 9.74 -24.26 -8.49
CA ASP A 325 9.97 -25.71 -8.58
C ASP A 325 10.55 -26.11 -9.95
N PHE A 326 11.81 -26.56 -9.93
CA PHE A 326 12.52 -27.00 -11.13
C PHE A 326 12.13 -28.39 -11.62
N SER A 327 11.26 -29.14 -10.93
CA SER A 327 10.92 -30.53 -11.27
C SER A 327 10.35 -30.65 -12.69
N CYS A 328 9.47 -29.73 -13.09
CA CYS A 328 8.90 -29.72 -14.43
C CYS A 328 9.96 -29.38 -15.49
N TRP A 329 10.78 -28.34 -15.25
CA TRP A 329 11.90 -28.00 -16.14
C TRP A 329 12.87 -29.17 -16.32
N LYS A 330 13.18 -29.88 -15.23
CA LYS A 330 14.05 -31.05 -15.25
C LYS A 330 13.45 -32.20 -16.06
N SER A 331 12.13 -32.35 -16.07
CA SER A 331 11.47 -33.39 -16.85
C SER A 331 11.46 -33.12 -18.36
N ASN A 332 11.47 -31.84 -18.77
CA ASN A 332 11.25 -31.45 -20.15
C ASN A 332 12.52 -31.61 -21.03
N PRO A 333 12.46 -32.39 -22.14
CA PRO A 333 13.63 -32.67 -22.98
C PRO A 333 14.19 -31.45 -23.71
N ASP A 334 13.33 -30.51 -24.15
CA ASP A 334 13.77 -29.31 -24.86
C ASP A 334 14.55 -28.38 -23.92
N ILE A 335 14.10 -28.28 -22.66
CA ILE A 335 14.83 -27.55 -21.61
C ILE A 335 16.16 -28.23 -21.30
N GLN A 336 16.20 -29.56 -21.18
CA GLN A 336 17.45 -30.29 -20.98
C GLN A 336 18.47 -30.03 -22.10
N ASP A 337 18.03 -29.95 -23.35
CA ASP A 337 18.89 -29.63 -24.49
C ASP A 337 19.36 -28.17 -24.47
N PHE A 338 18.50 -27.24 -24.05
CA PHE A 338 18.90 -25.86 -23.81
C PHE A 338 19.95 -25.74 -22.69
N MET A 339 19.77 -26.46 -21.58
CA MET A 339 20.71 -26.51 -20.46
C MET A 339 22.10 -26.98 -20.92
N LYS A 340 22.17 -28.00 -21.78
CA LYS A 340 23.42 -28.45 -22.41
C LYS A 340 24.02 -27.36 -23.31
N LYS A 341 23.21 -26.75 -24.17
CA LYS A 341 23.64 -25.70 -25.12
C LYS A 341 24.21 -24.46 -24.42
N LYS A 342 23.62 -24.06 -23.29
CA LYS A 342 24.09 -22.93 -22.47
C LYS A 342 25.22 -23.28 -21.51
N GLY A 343 25.55 -24.57 -21.35
CA GLY A 343 26.56 -25.03 -20.39
C GLY A 343 26.13 -24.87 -18.93
N PHE A 344 24.82 -24.91 -18.66
CA PHE A 344 24.28 -24.82 -17.30
C PHE A 344 24.36 -26.16 -16.55
N GLY A 345 24.54 -27.28 -17.26
CA GLY A 345 24.61 -28.61 -16.66
C GLY A 345 23.27 -28.98 -16.02
N ASN A 346 23.29 -29.43 -14.76
CA ASN A 346 22.09 -29.78 -13.99
C ASN A 346 21.66 -28.69 -13.00
N ASP A 347 22.23 -27.48 -13.13
CA ASP A 347 22.01 -26.37 -12.21
C ASP A 347 20.88 -25.46 -12.71
N PHE A 348 19.63 -25.82 -12.41
CA PHE A 348 18.43 -25.09 -12.85
C PHE A 348 18.32 -23.68 -12.25
N LYS A 349 19.04 -23.38 -11.17
CA LYS A 349 19.15 -22.00 -10.64
C LYS A 349 19.77 -21.05 -11.66
N LYS A 350 20.68 -21.55 -12.52
CA LYS A 350 21.23 -20.74 -13.63
C LYS A 350 20.20 -20.48 -14.72
N LEU A 351 19.26 -21.39 -14.93
CA LEU A 351 18.17 -21.20 -15.89
C LEU A 351 17.16 -20.17 -15.39
N GLU A 352 16.75 -20.28 -14.12
CA GLU A 352 15.96 -19.26 -13.44
C GLU A 352 16.69 -17.91 -13.48
N SER A 353 17.98 -17.88 -13.13
CA SER A 353 18.79 -16.66 -13.20
C SER A 353 18.81 -16.04 -14.59
N PHE A 354 18.88 -16.86 -15.65
CA PHE A 354 18.83 -16.41 -17.04
C PHE A 354 17.49 -15.76 -17.38
N TYR A 355 16.38 -16.36 -16.93
CA TYR A 355 15.05 -15.80 -17.09
C TYR A 355 14.91 -14.44 -16.38
N ILE A 356 15.22 -14.41 -15.08
CA ILE A 356 15.02 -13.22 -14.23
C ILE A 356 15.91 -12.07 -14.70
N GLN A 357 17.18 -12.32 -15.07
CA GLN A 357 18.05 -11.27 -15.63
C GLN A 357 17.43 -10.64 -16.89
N THR A 358 16.88 -11.45 -17.78
CA THR A 358 16.26 -10.93 -19.02
C THR A 358 15.01 -10.11 -18.69
N LEU A 359 14.21 -10.53 -17.70
CA LEU A 359 13.05 -9.78 -17.26
C LEU A 359 13.43 -8.44 -16.58
N LEU A 360 14.48 -8.45 -15.76
CA LEU A 360 15.02 -7.24 -15.13
C LEU A 360 15.48 -6.22 -16.18
N ASP A 361 16.14 -6.68 -17.25
CA ASP A 361 16.57 -5.83 -18.36
C ASP A 361 15.38 -5.22 -19.10
N ILE A 362 14.31 -6.00 -19.34
CA ILE A 362 13.06 -5.52 -19.95
C ILE A 362 12.45 -4.38 -19.11
N VAL A 363 12.26 -4.61 -17.81
CA VAL A 363 11.61 -3.63 -16.91
C VAL A 363 12.48 -2.38 -16.74
N SER A 364 13.80 -2.55 -16.66
CA SER A 364 14.76 -1.43 -16.61
C SER A 364 14.70 -0.57 -17.87
N ALA A 365 14.50 -1.17 -19.05
CA ALA A 365 14.38 -0.44 -20.31
C ALA A 365 13.12 0.45 -20.37
N TYR A 366 12.09 0.15 -19.57
CA TYR A 366 10.89 0.98 -19.41
C TYR A 366 11.04 2.09 -18.36
N GLY A 367 12.24 2.26 -17.78
CA GLY A 367 12.51 3.30 -16.80
C GLY A 367 11.85 3.04 -15.43
N LYS A 368 11.54 1.77 -15.13
CA LYS A 368 11.01 1.34 -13.83
C LYS A 368 12.10 0.70 -12.98
N GLY A 369 12.00 0.89 -11.67
CA GLY A 369 12.70 0.08 -10.69
C GLY A 369 11.98 -1.25 -10.45
N TYR A 370 12.63 -2.16 -9.74
CA TYR A 370 12.07 -3.47 -9.42
C TYR A 370 12.30 -3.84 -7.95
N VAL A 371 11.38 -4.65 -7.43
CA VAL A 371 11.50 -5.38 -6.17
C VAL A 371 11.38 -6.88 -6.50
N VAL A 372 12.09 -7.72 -5.78
CA VAL A 372 12.12 -9.18 -5.99
C VAL A 372 12.11 -9.90 -4.64
N TRP A 373 11.60 -11.12 -4.63
CA TRP A 373 11.73 -12.01 -3.48
C TRP A 373 13.18 -12.46 -3.27
N GLN A 374 13.46 -12.99 -2.07
CA GLN A 374 14.83 -13.27 -1.62
C GLN A 374 15.55 -14.31 -2.49
N GLU A 375 14.83 -15.24 -3.10
CA GLU A 375 15.37 -16.35 -3.89
C GLU A 375 16.19 -15.85 -5.08
N VAL A 376 15.77 -14.73 -5.68
CA VAL A 376 16.53 -14.08 -6.75
C VAL A 376 17.95 -13.72 -6.28
N PHE A 377 18.07 -13.22 -5.05
CA PHE A 377 19.38 -12.94 -4.46
C PHE A 377 20.11 -14.21 -4.02
N ASP A 378 19.42 -15.12 -3.33
CA ASP A 378 20.00 -16.37 -2.80
C ASP A 378 20.52 -17.30 -3.91
N ASN A 379 19.84 -17.32 -5.06
CA ASN A 379 20.24 -18.06 -6.25
C ASN A 379 21.28 -17.33 -7.12
N LYS A 380 21.80 -16.20 -6.62
CA LYS A 380 22.92 -15.43 -7.20
C LYS A 380 22.62 -14.87 -8.59
N VAL A 381 21.37 -14.50 -8.84
CA VAL A 381 21.00 -13.72 -10.02
C VAL A 381 21.83 -12.45 -10.02
N LYS A 382 22.40 -12.08 -11.17
CA LYS A 382 23.09 -10.79 -11.29
C LYS A 382 22.03 -9.70 -11.28
N VAL A 383 21.79 -9.12 -10.11
CA VAL A 383 20.96 -7.93 -9.99
C VAL A 383 21.88 -6.73 -10.22
N PRO A 384 21.69 -5.95 -11.30
CA PRO A 384 22.45 -4.72 -11.50
C PRO A 384 22.30 -3.84 -10.27
N LEU A 385 23.41 -3.30 -9.75
CA LEU A 385 23.38 -2.25 -8.73
C LEU A 385 22.77 -1.00 -9.34
N SER A 386 21.45 -0.97 -9.48
CA SER A 386 20.73 0.29 -9.63
C SER A 386 20.99 1.07 -8.35
N ARG A 387 21.15 2.40 -8.44
CA ARG A 387 21.51 3.25 -7.28
C ARG A 387 20.46 3.24 -6.14
N ARG A 388 19.41 2.41 -6.22
CA ARG A 388 18.28 2.33 -5.28
C ARG A 388 17.71 0.92 -5.19
N LEU A 389 18.55 -0.08 -4.90
CA LEU A 389 18.07 -1.36 -4.36
C LEU A 389 18.10 -1.26 -2.85
N TRP A 390 16.96 -1.54 -2.21
CA TRP A 390 16.79 -1.58 -0.76
C TRP A 390 16.22 -2.93 -0.37
#